data_AF-A0A090X1A4-F1
#
_entry.id   AF-A0A090X1A4-F1
#
_cell.length_a   1.000
_cell.length_b   1.000
_cell.length_c   1.000
_cell.angle_alpha   90.00
_cell.angle_beta   90.00
_cell.angle_gamma   90.00
#
_symmetry.space_group_name_H-M   'P 1'
#
loop_
_entity.id
_entity.type
_entity.pdbx_description
1 polymer ?
#
loop_
_entity_poly.entity_id
_entity_poly.type
_entity_poly.pdbx_seq_one_letter_code
_entity_poly.pdbx_strand_id
1 'polypeptide(L)'
;MQRFVQRKFNKGLADELNLDDGEIVKIDILFTINEKGLPIDVKVKAPHAILEKEAYRLIGKLPKITPGKINGDPVSVYFHLPIRFKMNR
;
A
#
# COMPACT_ATOMS: atom_id res chain seq x y z
N MET A 1 -9.29 3.48 3.41
CA MET A 1 -7.88 3.03 3.31
C MET A 1 -7.08 3.76 2.25
N GLN A 2 -7.56 3.83 0.99
CA GLN A 2 -6.83 4.48 -0.10
C GLN A 2 -6.44 5.95 0.19
N ARG A 3 -7.34 6.74 0.78
CA ARG A 3 -7.05 8.12 1.24
C ARG A 3 -5.99 8.21 2.34
N PHE A 4 -5.91 7.24 3.26
CA PHE A 4 -4.91 7.25 4.33
C PHE A 4 -3.50 7.04 3.76
N VAL A 5 -3.39 6.08 2.84
CA VAL A 5 -2.16 5.77 2.13
C VAL A 5 -1.72 6.95 1.28
N GLN A 6 -2.61 7.56 0.48
CA GLN A 6 -2.26 8.75 -0.31
C GLN A 6 -1.78 9.94 0.53
N ARG A 7 -2.29 10.13 1.76
CA ARG A 7 -1.89 11.24 2.64
C ARG A 7 -0.60 10.97 3.42
N LYS A 8 -0.31 9.70 3.72
CA LYS A 8 0.87 9.30 4.50
C LYS A 8 2.05 8.87 3.62
N PHE A 9 1.81 8.61 2.33
CA PHE A 9 2.84 8.32 1.35
C PHE A 9 3.70 9.56 1.12
N ASN A 10 4.98 9.46 1.45
CA ASN A 10 5.91 10.55 1.24
C ASN A 10 6.23 10.69 -0.25
N LYS A 11 5.53 11.61 -0.93
CA LYS A 11 5.78 11.94 -2.34
C LYS A 11 7.18 12.50 -2.59
N GLY A 12 7.82 13.12 -1.58
CA GLY A 12 9.17 13.66 -1.69
C GLY A 12 10.25 12.60 -1.96
N LEU A 13 10.00 11.33 -1.59
CA LEU A 13 10.89 10.22 -1.97
C LEU A 13 10.82 9.90 -3.46
N ALA A 14 9.70 10.22 -4.10
CA ALA A 14 9.53 10.06 -5.53
C ALA A 14 10.14 11.25 -6.29
N ASP A 15 10.11 12.45 -5.71
CA ASP A 15 10.82 13.62 -6.22
C ASP A 15 12.35 13.44 -6.20
N GLU A 16 12.90 12.76 -5.17
CA GLU A 16 14.32 12.39 -5.07
C GLU A 16 14.79 11.39 -6.15
N LEU A 17 13.86 10.64 -6.75
CA LEU A 17 14.17 9.62 -7.76
C LEU A 17 14.41 10.21 -9.16
N ASN A 18 14.40 11.55 -9.33
CA ASN A 18 14.51 12.24 -10.63
C ASN A 18 13.56 11.68 -11.69
N LEU A 19 12.35 11.31 -11.28
CA LEU A 19 11.32 10.84 -12.19
C LEU A 19 10.87 12.00 -13.08
N ASP A 20 10.60 11.70 -14.34
CA ASP A 20 10.28 12.72 -15.33
C ASP A 20 8.93 13.40 -15.03
N ASP A 21 8.78 14.65 -15.42
CA ASP A 21 7.51 15.36 -15.27
C ASP A 21 6.42 14.66 -16.09
N GLY A 22 5.31 14.32 -15.44
CA GLY A 22 4.25 13.52 -16.02
C GLY A 22 4.43 12.01 -15.94
N GLU A 23 5.54 11.51 -15.38
CA GLU A 23 5.73 10.08 -15.16
C GLU A 23 4.70 9.53 -14.16
N ILE A 24 4.10 8.40 -14.52
CA ILE A 24 3.08 7.74 -13.70
C ILE A 24 3.73 6.59 -12.93
N VAL A 25 3.95 6.84 -11.65
CA VAL A 25 4.43 5.81 -10.73
C VAL A 25 3.26 4.94 -10.31
N LYS A 26 3.42 3.63 -10.49
CA LYS A 26 2.46 2.61 -10.06
C LYS A 26 3.12 1.74 -9.00
N ILE A 27 2.46 1.61 -7.86
CA ILE A 27 2.87 0.73 -6.77
C ILE A 27 1.69 -0.18 -6.47
N ASP A 28 1.86 -1.48 -6.70
CA ASP A 28 0.85 -2.48 -6.42
C ASP A 28 1.18 -3.16 -5.10
N ILE A 29 0.22 -3.08 -4.18
CA ILE A 29 0.37 -3.61 -2.83
C ILE A 29 -0.67 -4.69 -2.64
N LEU A 30 -0.23 -5.91 -2.34
CA LEU A 30 -1.08 -7.08 -2.15
C LEU A 30 -0.78 -7.65 -0.78
N PHE A 31 -1.79 -7.86 0.03
CA PHE A 31 -1.62 -8.41 1.38
C PHE A 31 -2.90 -9.13 1.80
N THR A 32 -2.77 -10.10 2.68
CA THR A 32 -3.90 -10.84 3.22
C THR A 32 -4.10 -10.44 4.66
N ILE A 33 -5.30 -10.03 5.05
CA ILE A 33 -5.65 -9.85 6.47
C ILE A 33 -6.16 -11.17 6.98
N ASN A 34 -5.48 -11.75 7.97
CA ASN A 34 -5.92 -12.99 8.60
C ASN A 34 -7.15 -12.77 9.51
N GLU A 35 -7.70 -13.85 10.04
CA GLU A 35 -8.86 -13.86 10.94
C GLU A 35 -8.67 -13.06 12.24
N LYS A 36 -7.41 -12.74 12.59
CA LYS A 36 -7.06 -11.91 13.76
C LYS A 36 -6.95 -10.43 13.41
N GLY A 37 -7.18 -10.05 12.16
CA GLY A 37 -7.03 -8.67 11.67
C GLY A 37 -5.58 -8.25 11.45
N LEU A 38 -4.65 -9.20 11.32
CA LEU A 38 -3.23 -8.95 11.09
C LEU A 38 -2.89 -9.14 9.61
N PRO A 39 -2.12 -8.21 9.00
CA PRO A 39 -1.60 -8.38 7.65
C PRO A 39 -0.51 -9.46 7.62
N ILE A 40 -0.74 -10.46 6.77
CA ILE A 40 0.18 -11.54 6.42
C ILE A 40 0.41 -11.50 4.89
N ASP A 41 1.47 -12.15 4.42
CA ASP A 41 1.82 -12.28 2.99
C ASP A 41 1.84 -10.94 2.24
N VAL A 42 2.42 -9.91 2.86
CA VAL A 42 2.56 -8.58 2.24
C VAL A 42 3.54 -8.67 1.08
N LYS A 43 3.05 -8.37 -0.13
CA LYS A 43 3.81 -8.26 -1.37
C LYS A 43 3.64 -6.85 -1.91
N VAL A 44 4.76 -6.19 -2.15
CA VAL A 44 4.78 -4.85 -2.75
C VAL A 44 5.52 -4.94 -4.07
N LYS A 45 4.96 -4.32 -5.12
CA LYS A 45 5.59 -4.19 -6.42
C LYS A 45 5.68 -2.71 -6.77
N ALA A 46 6.90 -2.19 -6.85
CA ALA A 46 7.18 -0.80 -7.19
C ALA A 46 8.33 -0.74 -8.21
N PRO A 47 8.44 0.34 -9.01
CA PRO A 47 9.55 0.51 -9.96
C PRO A 47 10.90 0.75 -9.25
N HIS A 48 10.89 1.23 -8.00
CA HIS A 48 12.10 1.50 -7.22
C HIS A 48 12.01 0.95 -5.80
N ALA A 49 13.14 0.46 -5.29
CA ALA A 49 13.25 -0.11 -3.94
C ALA A 49 12.94 0.91 -2.82
N ILE A 50 13.17 2.21 -3.05
CA ILE A 50 12.84 3.27 -2.08
C ILE A 50 11.32 3.35 -1.87
N LEU A 51 10.56 3.31 -2.96
CA LEU A 51 9.10 3.32 -2.94
C LEU A 51 8.53 2.05 -2.33
N GLU A 52 9.17 0.91 -2.60
CA GLU A 52 8.82 -0.38 -2.00
C GLU A 52 8.96 -0.35 -0.47
N LYS A 53 10.10 0.14 0.04
CA LYS A 53 10.33 0.31 1.49
C LYS A 53 9.28 1.22 2.14
N GLU A 54 8.93 2.33 1.48
CA GLU A 54 7.92 3.25 1.99
C GLU A 54 6.51 2.62 2.01
N ALA A 55 6.16 1.85 0.99
CA ALA A 55 4.92 1.11 0.94
C ALA A 55 4.82 0.03 2.03
N TYR A 56 5.91 -0.71 2.30
CA TYR A 56 5.97 -1.63 3.45
C TYR A 56 5.78 -0.89 4.78
N ARG A 57 6.44 0.26 4.95
CA ARG A 57 6.29 1.11 6.15
C ARG A 57 4.84 1.57 6.34
N LEU A 58 4.15 1.90 5.26
CA LEU A 58 2.74 2.31 5.29
C LEU A 58 1.81 1.17 5.71
N ILE A 59 2.04 -0.05 5.21
CA ILE A 59 1.27 -1.21 5.66
C ILE A 59 1.41 -1.42 7.15
N GLY A 60 2.64 -1.34 7.69
CA GLY A 60 2.86 -1.46 9.14
C GLY A 60 2.18 -0.36 9.96
N LYS A 61 1.88 0.79 9.34
CA LYS A 61 1.17 1.92 9.95
C LYS A 61 -0.34 1.91 9.68
N LEU A 62 -0.86 0.91 8.97
CA LEU A 62 -2.30 0.80 8.78
C LEU A 62 -2.97 0.55 10.15
N PRO A 63 -4.11 1.21 10.42
CA PRO A 63 -4.90 0.89 11.60
C PRO A 63 -5.34 -0.58 11.52
N LYS A 64 -5.55 -1.22 12.68
CA LYS A 64 -6.09 -2.59 12.74
C LYS A 64 -7.30 -2.70 11.82
N ILE A 65 -7.23 -3.63 10.87
CA ILE A 65 -8.30 -3.87 9.91
C ILE A 65 -9.19 -4.96 10.51
N THR A 66 -10.49 -4.70 10.55
CA THR A 66 -11.46 -5.72 10.92
C THR A 66 -11.49 -6.77 9.80
N PRO A 67 -11.18 -8.05 10.08
CA PRO A 67 -11.26 -9.10 9.08
C PRO A 67 -12.69 -9.23 8.59
N GLY A 68 -12.84 -9.71 7.34
CA GLY A 68 -14.16 -10.06 6.81
C GLY A 68 -14.78 -11.16 7.67
N LYS A 69 -16.11 -11.17 7.74
CA LYS A 69 -16.86 -12.27 8.34
C LYS A 69 -17.75 -12.91 7.29
N ILE A 70 -17.69 -14.23 7.17
CA ILE A 70 -18.62 -15.01 6.35
C ILE A 70 -19.39 -15.90 7.31
N ASN A 71 -20.72 -15.80 7.31
CA ASN A 71 -21.59 -16.55 8.22
C ASN A 71 -21.28 -16.39 9.73
N GLY A 72 -20.64 -15.28 10.12
CA GLY A 72 -20.26 -15.00 11.51
C GLY A 72 -18.82 -15.36 11.85
N ASP A 73 -18.18 -16.22 11.05
CA ASP A 73 -16.80 -16.63 11.25
C ASP A 73 -15.82 -15.63 10.60
N PRO A 74 -14.74 -15.26 11.30
CA PRO A 74 -13.70 -14.42 10.71
C PRO A 74 -13.02 -15.20 9.59
N VAL A 75 -12.84 -14.57 8.44
CA VAL A 75 -12.16 -15.17 7.30
C VAL A 75 -10.97 -14.33 6.89
N SER A 76 -9.96 -15.00 6.32
CA SER A 76 -8.82 -14.30 5.74
C SER A 76 -9.24 -13.59 4.45
N VAL A 77 -9.01 -12.28 4.37
CA VAL A 77 -9.40 -11.46 3.23
C VAL A 77 -8.17 -10.98 2.48
N TYR A 78 -8.13 -11.25 1.20
CA TYR A 78 -7.12 -10.73 0.30
C TYR A 78 -7.42 -9.28 -0.08
N PHE A 79 -6.46 -8.39 0.11
CA PHE A 79 -6.54 -6.99 -0.26
C PHE A 79 -5.54 -6.67 -1.35
N HIS A 80 -6.03 -5.95 -2.37
CA HIS A 80 -5.22 -5.34 -3.40
C HIS A 80 -5.41 -3.83 -3.35
N LEU A 81 -4.32 -3.10 -3.09
CA LEU A 81 -4.31 -1.65 -3.00
C LEU A 81 -3.33 -1.06 -4.02
N PRO A 82 -3.80 -0.72 -5.23
CA PRO A 82 -2.98 -0.01 -6.19
C PRO A 82 -2.84 1.46 -5.79
N ILE A 83 -1.60 1.91 -5.61
CA ILE A 83 -1.24 3.33 -5.47
C ILE A 83 -0.77 3.81 -6.84
N ARG A 84 -1.40 4.84 -7.35
CA ARG A 84 -0.99 5.52 -8.58
C ARG A 84 -0.91 7.01 -8.29
N PHE A 85 0.22 7.62 -8.61
CA PHE A 85 0.37 9.06 -8.57
C PHE A 85 1.17 9.50 -9.79
N LYS A 86 0.79 10.66 -10.31
CA LYS A 86 1.49 11.34 -11.40
C LYS A 86 2.48 12.31 -10.77
N MET A 87 3.73 12.29 -11.22
CA MET A 87 4.66 13.35 -10.88
C MET A 87 4.23 14.61 -11.60
N ASN A 88 4.04 15.68 -10.84
CA ASN A 88 3.78 16.99 -11.41
C ASN A 88 4.69 17.93 -10.64
N ARG A 89 5.75 18.39 -11.32
CA ARG A 89 6.67 19.36 -10.75
C ARG A 89 6.02 20.75 -10.65
#